data_AF-A0A1L6HTI6-F1
#
_entry.id   AF-A0A1L6HTI6-F1
#
_cell.length_a   1.000
_cell.length_b   1.000
_cell.length_c   1.000
_cell.angle_alpha   90.00
_cell.angle_beta   90.00
_cell.angle_gamma   90.00
#
_symmetry.space_group_name_H-M   'P 1'
#
loop_
_entity.id
_entity.type
_entity.pdbx_description
1 polymer ?
#
loop_
_entity_poly.entity_id
_entity_poly.type
_entity_poly.pdbx_seq_one_letter_code
_entity_poly.pdbx_strand_id
1 'polypeptide(L)' 'MQARYYKGYSIWGHAIRQQDGYAASGTITSGAKVVEASGILAHVNTEEEAETVGLEWAEAWVDSHS' A
#
# COMPACT_ATOMS: atom_id res chain seq x y z
N MET A 1 -2.51 -10.70 3.39
CA MET A 1 -2.95 -9.28 3.24
C MET A 1 -4.36 -9.07 3.78
N GLN A 2 -4.52 -8.15 4.73
CA GLN A 2 -5.81 -7.62 5.17
C GLN A 2 -5.81 -6.11 4.95
N ALA A 3 -6.90 -5.55 4.43
CA ALA A 3 -7.05 -4.10 4.34
C ALA A 3 -7.14 -3.48 5.72
N ARG A 4 -6.51 -2.32 5.91
CA ARG A 4 -6.78 -1.47 7.08
C ARG A 4 -7.80 -0.40 6.71
N TYR A 5 -8.67 -0.05 7.64
CA TYR A 5 -9.60 1.05 7.44
C TYR A 5 -9.02 2.32 8.08
N TYR A 6 -8.85 3.37 7.28
CA TYR A 6 -8.24 4.63 7.70
C TYR A 6 -9.01 5.81 7.11
N LYS A 7 -9.52 6.70 7.99
CA LYS A 7 -10.25 7.94 7.64
C LYS A 7 -11.31 7.81 6.53
N GLY A 8 -12.06 6.71 6.48
CA GLY A 8 -13.10 6.51 5.47
C GLY A 8 -12.67 5.71 4.24
N TYR A 9 -11.39 5.35 4.16
CA TYR A 9 -10.81 4.56 3.07
C TYR A 9 -10.33 3.21 3.57
N SER A 10 -10.33 2.22 2.68
CA SER A 10 -9.61 0.97 2.88
C SER A 10 -8.24 1.10 2.22
N ILE A 11 -7.18 0.98 3.01
CA ILE A 11 -5.80 1.06 2.57
C ILE A 11 -5.18 -0.34 2.53
N TRP A 12 -4.30 -0.56 1.56
CA TRP A 12 -3.68 -1.85 1.27
C TRP A 12 -2.19 -1.65 1.07
N GLY A 13 -1.39 -2.46 1.77
CA GLY A 13 0.03 -2.65 1.47
C GLY A 13 0.21 -3.91 0.64
N HIS A 14 1.04 -3.83 -0.39
CA HIS A 14 1.32 -4.93 -1.30
C HIS A 14 2.81 -5.22 -1.32
N ALA A 15 3.12 -6.50 -1.20
CA ALA A 15 4.44 -7.05 -1.43
C ALA A 15 4.42 -7.86 -2.73
N ILE A 16 5.07 -7.34 -3.75
CA ILE A 16 5.17 -7.98 -5.07
C ILE A 16 6.51 -8.70 -5.14
N ARG A 17 6.51 -10.03 -5.05
CA ARG A 17 7.73 -10.83 -5.11
C ARG A 17 8.48 -10.63 -6.44
N GLN A 18 9.76 -10.32 -6.35
CA GLN A 18 10.72 -10.16 -7.45
C GLN A 18 11.79 -11.26 -7.39
N GLN A 19 12.72 -11.28 -8.35
CA GLN A 19 13.83 -12.25 -8.36
C GLN A 19 14.71 -12.11 -7.11
N ASP A 20 15.03 -10.88 -6.70
CA ASP A 20 15.89 -10.56 -5.56
C ASP A 20 15.15 -9.69 -4.50
N GLY A 21 14.04 -10.22 -3.96
CA GLY A 21 13.29 -9.56 -2.88
C GLY A 21 11.85 -9.22 -3.26
N TYR A 22 11.36 -8.08 -2.78
CA TYR A 22 9.97 -7.65 -2.91
C TYR A 22 9.88 -6.19 -3.33
N ALA A 23 8.98 -5.88 -4.25
CA ALA A 23 8.58 -4.51 -4.57
C ALA A 23 7.39 -4.10 -3.68
N ALA A 24 7.52 -2.97 -3.00
CA ALA A 24 6.47 -2.36 -2.19
C ALA A 24 5.51 -1.56 -3.06
N SER A 25 4.22 -1.70 -2.83
CA SER A 25 3.17 -0.92 -3.48
C SER A 25 1.99 -0.70 -2.53
N GLY A 26 1.24 0.38 -2.72
CA GLY A 26 0.07 0.72 -1.93
C GLY A 26 -1.15 0.96 -2.80
N THR A 27 -2.32 0.54 -2.33
CA THR A 27 -3.60 0.82 -2.98
C THR A 27 -4.58 1.40 -1.97
N ILE A 28 -5.42 2.32 -2.42
CA ILE A 28 -6.47 2.94 -1.63
C ILE A 28 -7.80 2.67 -2.32
N THR A 29 -8.76 2.13 -1.59
CA THR A 29 -10.10 1.84 -2.09
C THR A 29 -11.16 2.51 -1.21
N SER A 30 -12.28 2.89 -1.83
CA SER A 30 -13.49 3.32 -1.13
C SER A 30 -14.63 2.38 -1.52
N GLY A 31 -15.04 1.53 -0.58
CA GLY A 31 -15.94 0.41 -0.86
C GLY A 31 -15.31 -0.54 -1.90
N ALA A 32 -16.00 -0.75 -3.03
CA ALA A 32 -15.54 -1.62 -4.11
C ALA A 32 -14.71 -0.90 -5.20
N LYS A 33 -14.45 0.41 -5.05
CA LYS A 33 -13.75 1.21 -6.06
C LYS A 33 -12.32 1.48 -5.63
N VAL A 34 -11.37 1.33 -6.56
CA VAL A 34 -10.00 1.82 -6.40
C VAL A 34 -10.02 3.34 -6.56
N VAL A 35 -9.48 4.03 -5.57
CA VAL A 35 -9.32 5.50 -5.53
C VAL A 35 -7.97 5.87 -6.10
N GLU A 36 -6.90 5.22 -5.62
CA GLU A 36 -5.53 5.48 -6.07
C GLU A 36 -4.65 4.24 -5.89
N ALA A 37 -3.62 4.12 -6.73
CA ALA A 37 -2.58 3.10 -6.63
C ALA A 37 -1.19 3.71 -6.85
N SER A 38 -0.24 3.42 -5.97
CA SER A 38 1.06 4.08 -5.97
C SER A 38 2.03 3.66 -7.07
N GLY A 39 1.83 2.48 -7.68
CA GLY A 39 2.89 1.80 -8.43
C GLY A 39 3.96 1.22 -7.51
N ILE A 40 5.22 1.14 -7.95
CA ILE A 40 6.32 0.62 -7.13
C ILE A 40 6.92 1.77 -6.31
N LEU A 41 6.87 1.64 -4.99
CA LEU A 41 7.39 2.61 -4.03
C LEU A 41 8.85 2.34 -3.67
N ALA A 42 9.21 1.07 -3.47
CA ALA A 42 10.54 0.65 -3.04
C ALA A 42 10.80 -0.81 -3.41
N HIS A 43 12.07 -1.22 -3.41
CA HIS A 43 12.47 -2.63 -3.40
C HIS A 43 13.10 -2.94 -2.05
N VAL A 44 12.61 -3.99 -1.40
CA VAL A 44 12.94 -4.38 -0.04
C VAL A 44 13.16 -5.88 0.03
N ASN A 45 13.76 -6.37 1.12
CA ASN A 45 14.18 -7.77 1.21
C ASN A 45 13.10 -8.69 1.75
N THR A 46 12.12 -8.16 2.49
CA THR A 46 11.07 -8.95 3.14
C THR A 46 9.68 -8.54 2.66
N GLU A 47 8.74 -9.48 2.78
CA GLU A 47 7.34 -9.26 2.42
C GLU A 47 6.70 -8.24 3.37
N GLU A 48 6.97 -8.35 4.67
CA GLU A 48 6.40 -7.49 5.70
C GLU A 48 6.86 -6.04 5.56
N GLU A 49 8.12 -5.81 5.16
CA GLU A 49 8.63 -4.47 4.89
C GLU A 49 7.93 -3.86 3.68
N ALA A 50 7.68 -4.64 2.63
CA ALA A 50 7.00 -4.17 1.43
C ALA A 50 5.53 -3.82 1.71
N GLU A 51 4.83 -4.66 2.48
CA GLU A 51 3.48 -4.37 2.94
C GLU A 51 3.45 -3.10 3.81
N THR A 52 4.40 -2.95 4.74
CA THR A 52 4.47 -1.80 5.65
C THR A 52 4.68 -0.50 4.87
N VAL A 53 5.64 -0.46 3.94
CA VAL A 53 5.90 0.70 3.08
C VAL A 53 4.66 1.07 2.25
N GLY A 54 3.94 0.08 1.72
CA GLY A 54 2.70 0.30 0.99
C GLY A 54 1.59 0.92 1.85
N LEU A 55 1.45 0.47 3.10
CA LEU A 55 0.49 1.02 4.05
C LEU A 55 0.85 2.44 4.49
N GLU A 56 2.12 2.70 4.82
CA GLU A 56 2.58 4.03 5.22
C GLU A 56 2.37 5.07 4.13
N TRP A 57 2.66 4.71 2.87
CA TRP A 57 2.35 5.57 1.73
C TRP A 57 0.85 5.83 1.62
N ALA A 58 0.02 4.80 1.79
CA ALA A 58 -1.43 4.93 1.66
C ALA A 58 -2.01 5.82 2.77
N GLU A 59 -1.53 5.72 4.00
CA GLU A 59 -1.89 6.60 5.11
C GLU A 59 -1.50 8.05 4.80
N ALA A 60 -0.26 8.28 4.33
CA ALA A 60 0.23 9.61 3.98
C ALA A 60 -0.56 10.23 2.80
N TRP A 61 -0.95 9.43 1.81
CA TRP A 61 -1.80 9.90 0.72
C TRP A 61 -3.17 10.32 1.26
N VAL A 62 -3.81 9.52 2.11
CA VAL A 62 -5.11 9.87 2.69
C VAL A 62 -4.98 11.15 3.52
N ASP A 63 -3.92 11.29 4.31
CA ASP A 63 -3.69 12.49 5.13
C ASP A 63 -3.48 13.76 4.29
N SER A 64 -2.86 13.65 3.12
CA SER A 64 -2.68 14.79 2.19
C SER A 64 -3.93 15.15 1.39
N HIS A 65 -4.94 14.26 1.36
CA HIS A 65 -6.19 14.44 0.61
C HIS A 65 -7.43 14.53 1.52
N SER A 66 -7.24 14.62 2.85
CA SER A 66 -8.29 14.74 3.88
C SER A 66 -8.45 16.16 4.41
#